data_AF-A0A9X3URS2-F1
#
_entry.id   AF-A0A9X3URS2-F1
#
_cell.length_a   1.000
_cell.length_b   1.000
_cell.length_c   1.000
_cell.angle_alpha   90.00
_cell.angle_beta   90.00
_cell.angle_gamma   90.00
#
_symmetry.space_group_name_H-M   'P 1'
#
loop_
_entity.id
_entity.type
_entity.pdbx_description
1 polymer ?
#
loop_
_entity_poly.entity_id
_entity_poly.type
_entity_poly.pdbx_seq_one_letter_code
_entity_poly.pdbx_strand_id
1 'polypeptide(L)'
;MTKQEVIIAIVVGSALHHNGKHYAVGDEITVTPEEFSQLSIYLQSKDEALKAREQAEREAQATAATLASQADSEREALEKELEASREAHAKAEALAAENGLRAEQAAAKVAELEAVLADKETEIAKLSADLTACKKAEKGKTQKADSNNEPA
;
A
#
# COMPACT_ATOMS: atom_id res chain seq x y z
N MET A 1 -7.20 -23.66 -73.72
CA MET A 1 -7.81 -24.33 -72.55
C MET A 1 -7.68 -23.39 -71.38
N THR A 2 -8.74 -22.69 -71.01
CA THR A 2 -8.78 -21.84 -69.81
C THR A 2 -8.79 -22.76 -68.59
N LYS A 3 -7.87 -22.52 -67.66
CA LYS A 3 -7.78 -23.25 -66.40
C LYS A 3 -9.03 -22.90 -65.59
N GLN A 4 -9.91 -23.86 -65.32
CA GLN A 4 -11.05 -23.62 -64.45
C GLN A 4 -10.54 -23.27 -63.04
N GLU A 5 -10.95 -22.12 -62.53
CA GLU A 5 -10.72 -21.75 -61.13
C GLU A 5 -11.58 -22.65 -60.23
N VAL A 6 -11.01 -23.07 -59.10
CA VAL A 6 -11.67 -23.94 -58.14
C VAL A 6 -11.45 -23.42 -56.72
N ILE A 7 -12.44 -23.66 -55.86
CA ILE A 7 -12.44 -23.30 -54.44
C ILE A 7 -12.46 -24.60 -53.64
N ILE A 8 -11.61 -24.69 -52.62
CA ILE A 8 -11.66 -25.76 -51.63
C ILE A 8 -12.57 -25.28 -50.50
N ALA A 9 -13.68 -25.98 -50.32
CA ALA A 9 -14.68 -25.70 -49.31
C ALA A 9 -14.81 -26.85 -48.32
N ILE A 10 -15.30 -26.55 -47.13
CA ILE A 10 -15.66 -27.51 -46.11
C ILE A 10 -17.18 -27.58 -46.07
N VAL A 11 -17.73 -28.79 -46.07
CA VAL A 11 -19.17 -29.01 -45.89
C VAL A 11 -19.56 -28.67 -44.45
N VAL A 12 -20.53 -27.78 -44.28
CA VAL A 12 -21.02 -27.29 -42.99
C VAL A 12 -22.54 -27.45 -42.89
N GLY A 13 -23.05 -27.56 -41.66
CA GLY A 13 -24.48 -27.66 -41.37
C GLY A 13 -25.10 -29.04 -41.62
N SER A 14 -24.97 -29.59 -42.83
CA SER A 14 -25.52 -30.90 -43.19
C SER A 14 -24.71 -31.60 -44.29
N ALA A 15 -24.84 -32.92 -44.40
CA ALA A 15 -24.22 -33.69 -45.47
C ALA A 15 -24.73 -33.28 -46.85
N LEU A 16 -23.87 -33.41 -47.86
CA LEU A 16 -24.07 -32.93 -49.22
C LEU A 16 -23.82 -34.04 -50.24
N HIS A 17 -24.63 -34.11 -51.29
CA HIS A 17 -24.37 -34.99 -52.43
C HIS A 17 -24.00 -34.14 -53.63
N HIS A 18 -22.81 -34.34 -54.18
CA HIS A 18 -22.28 -33.53 -55.27
C HIS A 18 -21.39 -34.39 -56.19
N ASN A 19 -21.54 -34.24 -57.50
CA ASN A 19 -20.83 -35.01 -58.53
C ASN A 19 -20.86 -36.54 -58.29
N GLY A 20 -22.01 -37.05 -57.85
CA GLY A 20 -22.22 -38.48 -57.59
C GLY A 20 -21.51 -39.02 -56.35
N LYS A 21 -20.98 -38.15 -55.49
CA LYS A 21 -20.35 -38.50 -54.21
C LYS A 21 -21.10 -37.87 -53.04
N HIS A 22 -21.12 -38.57 -51.92
CA HIS A 22 -21.65 -38.08 -50.66
C HIS A 22 -20.52 -37.53 -49.79
N TYR A 23 -20.70 -36.32 -49.27
CA TYR A 23 -19.77 -35.61 -48.39
C TYR A 23 -20.46 -35.37 -47.04
N ALA A 24 -19.81 -35.78 -45.95
CA ALA A 24 -20.28 -35.51 -44.59
C ALA A 24 -19.89 -34.09 -44.13
N VAL A 25 -20.49 -33.63 -43.04
CA VAL A 25 -20.09 -32.36 -42.40
C VAL A 25 -18.63 -32.47 -41.95
N GLY A 26 -17.82 -31.48 -42.33
CA GLY A 26 -16.38 -31.44 -42.08
C GLY A 26 -15.54 -31.95 -43.25
N ASP A 27 -16.13 -32.60 -44.25
CA ASP A 27 -15.39 -33.07 -45.42
C ASP A 27 -15.02 -31.90 -46.35
N GLU A 28 -13.86 -32.04 -46.99
CA GLU A 28 -13.41 -31.11 -48.01
C GLU A 28 -13.99 -31.48 -49.38
N ILE A 29 -14.48 -30.45 -50.07
CA ILE A 29 -15.02 -30.55 -51.41
C ILE A 29 -14.40 -29.47 -52.30
N THR A 30 -14.09 -29.84 -53.54
CA THR A 30 -13.60 -28.89 -54.55
C THR A 30 -14.75 -28.55 -55.47
N VAL A 31 -15.04 -27.26 -55.62
CA VAL A 31 -16.17 -26.73 -56.39
C VAL A 31 -15.72 -25.54 -57.23
N THR A 32 -16.44 -25.21 -58.31
CA THR A 32 -16.21 -23.94 -59.02
C THR A 32 -16.75 -22.75 -58.22
N PRO A 33 -16.36 -21.51 -58.55
CA PRO A 33 -16.93 -20.32 -57.92
C PRO A 33 -18.46 -20.22 -58.03
N GLU A 34 -19.05 -20.65 -59.16
CA GLU A 34 -20.50 -20.66 -59.32
C GLU A 34 -21.17 -21.69 -58.40
N GLU A 35 -20.61 -22.91 -58.33
CA GLU A 35 -21.11 -23.98 -57.46
C GLU A 35 -20.98 -23.60 -55.98
N PHE A 36 -19.86 -22.99 -55.59
CA PHE A 36 -19.65 -22.48 -54.24
C PHE A 36 -20.69 -21.43 -53.87
N SER A 37 -21.01 -20.51 -54.79
CA SER A 37 -22.02 -19.47 -54.55
C SER A 37 -23.42 -20.07 -54.36
N GLN A 38 -23.78 -21.05 -55.19
CA GLN A 38 -25.07 -21.76 -55.10
C GLN A 38 -25.20 -22.59 -53.83
N LEU A 39 -24.10 -23.18 -53.35
CA LEU A 39 -24.06 -24.04 -52.18
C LEU A 39 -23.50 -23.34 -50.93
N SER A 40 -23.35 -22.01 -50.95
CA SER A 40 -22.71 -21.22 -49.90
C SER A 40 -23.34 -21.34 -48.52
N ILE A 41 -24.61 -21.77 -48.44
CA ILE A 41 -25.29 -22.06 -47.17
C ILE A 41 -24.71 -23.30 -46.48
N TYR A 42 -24.25 -24.26 -47.28
CA TYR A 42 -23.76 -25.57 -46.84
C TYR A 42 -22.25 -25.71 -46.97
N LEU A 43 -21.57 -24.70 -47.52
CA LEU A 43 -20.15 -24.71 -47.79
C LEU A 43 -19.49 -23.49 -47.17
N GLN A 44 -18.39 -23.71 -46.46
CA GLN A 44 -17.52 -22.64 -46.00
C GLN A 44 -16.19 -22.73 -46.75
N SER A 45 -15.68 -21.61 -47.25
CA SER A 45 -14.34 -21.58 -47.87
C SER A 45 -13.30 -21.98 -46.84
N LYS A 46 -12.46 -22.97 -47.16
CA LYS A 46 -11.43 -23.46 -46.23
C LYS A 46 -10.42 -22.35 -45.90
N ASP A 47 -10.02 -21.59 -46.91
CA ASP A 47 -9.06 -20.50 -46.74
C ASP A 47 -9.61 -19.37 -45.88
N GLU A 48 -10.89 -19.01 -46.05
CA GLU A 48 -11.53 -18.00 -45.21
C GLU A 48 -11.75 -18.50 -43.78
N ALA A 49 -12.12 -19.77 -43.61
CA ALA A 49 -12.24 -20.40 -42.30
C ALA A 49 -10.91 -20.40 -41.54
N LEU A 50 -9.81 -20.72 -42.21
CA LEU A 50 -8.46 -20.69 -41.64
C LEU A 50 -8.07 -19.25 -41.26
N LYS A 51 -8.24 -18.28 -42.16
CA LYS A 51 -7.94 -16.87 -41.87
C LYS A 51 -8.77 -16.33 -40.71
N ALA A 52 -10.06 -16.65 -40.64
CA ALA A 52 -10.94 -16.23 -39.56
C ALA A 52 -10.49 -16.82 -38.21
N ARG A 53 -10.09 -18.10 -38.19
CA ARG A 53 -9.55 -18.74 -36.97
C ARG A 53 -8.24 -18.10 -36.53
N GLU A 54 -7.29 -17.90 -37.45
CA GLU A 54 -6.03 -17.25 -37.13
C GLU A 54 -6.23 -15.82 -36.60
N GLN A 55 -7.17 -15.07 -37.17
CA GLN A 55 -7.49 -13.73 -36.69
C GLN A 55 -8.12 -13.77 -35.29
N ALA A 56 -9.08 -14.65 -35.06
CA ALA A 56 -9.69 -14.82 -33.75
C ALA A 56 -8.66 -15.24 -32.68
N GLU A 57 -7.71 -16.12 -33.03
CA GLU A 57 -6.61 -16.51 -32.14
C GLU A 57 -5.67 -15.34 -31.83
N ARG A 58 -5.30 -14.53 -32.84
CA ARG A 58 -4.48 -13.33 -32.61
C ARG A 58 -5.18 -12.30 -31.73
N GLU A 59 -6.47 -12.07 -31.96
CA GLU A 59 -7.27 -11.15 -31.13
C GLU A 59 -7.42 -11.68 -29.70
N ALA A 60 -7.65 -12.98 -29.52
CA ALA A 60 -7.69 -13.62 -28.21
C ALA A 60 -6.33 -13.52 -27.48
N GLN A 61 -5.21 -13.72 -28.18
CA GLN A 61 -3.88 -13.56 -27.59
C GLN A 61 -3.58 -12.10 -27.23
N ALA A 62 -3.94 -11.15 -28.09
CA ALA A 62 -3.74 -9.72 -27.83
C ALA A 62 -4.55 -9.23 -26.63
N THR A 63 -5.79 -9.68 -26.50
CA THR A 63 -6.65 -9.37 -25.36
C THR A 63 -6.11 -10.01 -24.08
N ALA A 64 -5.71 -11.28 -24.11
CA ALA A 64 -5.10 -11.95 -22.96
C ALA A 64 -3.80 -11.27 -22.49
N ALA A 65 -2.92 -10.88 -23.43
CA ALA A 65 -1.68 -10.17 -23.11
C ALA A 65 -1.96 -8.79 -22.48
N THR A 66 -2.96 -8.08 -22.99
CA THR A 66 -3.38 -6.77 -22.44
C THR A 66 -3.92 -6.92 -21.02
N LEU A 67 -4.79 -7.92 -20.78
CA LEU A 67 -5.34 -8.19 -19.45
C LEU A 67 -4.26 -8.58 -18.45
N ALA A 68 -3.30 -9.43 -18.86
CA ALA A 68 -2.17 -9.81 -18.01
C ALA A 68 -1.32 -8.58 -17.64
N SER A 69 -1.00 -7.73 -18.62
CA SER A 69 -0.24 -6.51 -18.37
C SER A 69 -0.96 -5.52 -17.44
N GLN A 70 -2.29 -5.39 -17.57
CA GLN A 70 -3.09 -4.54 -16.68
C GLN A 70 -3.07 -5.09 -15.25
N ALA A 71 -3.29 -6.40 -15.08
CA ALA A 71 -3.27 -7.06 -13.78
C ALA A 71 -1.92 -6.94 -13.08
N ASP A 72 -0.80 -7.09 -13.81
CA ASP A 72 0.53 -6.89 -13.26
C ASP A 72 0.75 -5.43 -12.81
N SER A 73 0.30 -4.45 -13.60
CA SER A 73 0.42 -3.03 -13.22
C SER A 73 -0.40 -2.68 -11.98
N GLU A 74 -1.60 -3.24 -11.85
CA GLU A 74 -2.46 -3.04 -10.68
C GLU A 74 -1.86 -3.69 -9.43
N ARG A 75 -1.27 -4.90 -9.58
CA ARG A 75 -0.58 -5.57 -8.48
C ARG A 75 0.59 -4.74 -7.97
N GLU A 76 1.44 -4.23 -8.87
CA GLU A 76 2.58 -3.39 -8.48
C GLU A 76 2.14 -2.09 -7.80
N ALA A 77 1.06 -1.46 -8.26
CA ALA A 77 0.51 -0.26 -7.65
C ALA A 77 -0.01 -0.54 -6.22
N LEU A 78 -0.74 -1.64 -6.05
CA LEU A 78 -1.25 -2.05 -4.74
C LEU A 78 -0.14 -2.45 -3.76
N GLU A 79 0.90 -3.13 -4.25
CA GLU A 79 2.07 -3.49 -3.43
C GLU A 79 2.81 -2.24 -2.93
N LYS A 80 3.02 -1.24 -3.80
CA LYS A 80 3.64 0.04 -3.41
C LYS A 80 2.81 0.80 -2.38
N GLU A 81 1.50 0.86 -2.57
CA GLU A 81 0.60 1.54 -1.63
C GLU A 81 0.58 0.82 -0.27
N LEU A 82 0.54 -0.51 -0.27
CA LEU A 82 0.58 -1.30 0.95
C LEU A 82 1.90 -1.10 1.71
N GLU A 83 3.03 -1.08 1.00
CA GLU A 83 4.34 -0.84 1.63
C GLU A 83 4.43 0.58 2.20
N ALA A 84 4.00 1.59 1.45
CA ALA A 84 3.94 2.97 1.94
C ALA A 84 3.06 3.11 3.19
N SER A 85 1.91 2.43 3.22
CA SER A 85 1.03 2.42 4.39
C SER A 85 1.68 1.73 5.59
N ARG A 86 2.41 0.62 5.39
CA ARG A 86 3.12 -0.08 6.47
C ARG A 86 4.25 0.76 7.03
N GLU A 87 5.04 1.41 6.17
CA GLU A 87 6.09 2.32 6.62
C GLU A 87 5.52 3.50 7.40
N ALA A 88 4.42 4.09 6.93
CA ALA A 88 3.77 5.19 7.63
C ALA A 88 3.27 4.76 9.02
N HIS A 89 2.66 3.57 9.11
CA HIS A 89 2.22 3.01 10.40
C HIS A 89 3.41 2.76 11.34
N ALA A 90 4.48 2.13 10.85
CA ALA A 90 5.68 1.87 11.65
C ALA A 90 6.32 3.17 12.17
N LYS A 91 6.38 4.21 11.33
CA LYS A 91 6.89 5.54 11.73
C LYS A 91 5.99 6.18 12.78
N ALA A 92 4.67 6.10 12.64
CA ALA A 92 3.73 6.64 13.60
C ALA A 92 3.83 5.94 14.96
N GLU A 93 3.94 4.61 14.97
CA GLU A 93 4.11 3.80 16.18
C GLU A 93 5.43 4.11 16.89
N ALA A 94 6.54 4.22 16.13
CA ALA A 94 7.83 4.61 16.68
C ALA A 94 7.81 6.00 17.33
N LEU A 95 7.19 6.99 16.67
CA LEU A 95 7.03 8.34 17.23
C LEU A 95 6.14 8.34 18.49
N ALA A 96 5.08 7.54 18.51
CA ALA A 96 4.22 7.41 19.69
C ALA A 96 4.99 6.81 20.88
N ALA A 97 5.79 5.78 20.64
CA ALA A 97 6.63 5.15 21.67
C ALA A 97 7.72 6.11 22.19
N GLU A 98 8.40 6.84 21.30
CA GLU A 98 9.41 7.83 21.68
C GLU A 98 8.79 8.96 22.53
N ASN A 99 7.64 9.48 22.11
CA ASN A 99 6.92 10.52 22.86
C ASN A 99 6.47 10.02 24.24
N GLY A 100 6.03 8.77 24.35
CA GLY A 100 5.69 8.15 25.62
C GLY A 100 6.88 8.09 26.58
N LEU A 101 8.02 7.58 26.11
CA LEU A 101 9.26 7.53 26.89
C LEU A 101 9.74 8.92 27.32
N ARG A 102 9.66 9.90 26.41
CA ARG A 102 10.05 11.28 26.69
C ARG A 102 9.14 11.92 27.74
N ALA A 103 7.84 11.66 27.68
CA ALA A 103 6.88 12.14 28.68
C ALA A 103 7.16 11.54 30.06
N GLU A 104 7.46 10.24 30.13
CA GLU A 104 7.83 9.56 31.38
C GLU A 104 9.13 10.11 31.97
N GLN A 105 10.17 10.29 31.15
CA GLN A 105 11.43 10.91 31.58
C GLN A 105 11.24 12.36 32.05
N ALA A 106 10.38 13.13 31.38
CA ALA A 106 10.07 14.48 31.80
C ALA A 106 9.36 14.49 33.15
N ALA A 107 8.37 13.61 33.36
CA ALA A 107 7.67 13.47 34.63
C ALA A 107 8.63 13.07 35.77
N ALA A 108 9.54 12.13 35.53
CA ALA A 108 10.54 11.72 36.50
C ALA A 108 11.48 12.88 36.90
N LYS A 109 11.94 13.68 35.93
CA LYS A 109 12.78 14.86 36.19
C LYS A 109 12.03 15.95 36.96
N VAL A 110 10.75 16.15 36.67
CA VAL A 110 9.93 17.12 37.43
C VAL A 110 9.82 16.67 38.88
N ALA A 111 9.50 15.40 39.13
CA ALA A 111 9.42 14.86 40.49
C ALA A 111 10.76 14.98 41.25
N GLU A 112 11.89 14.72 40.58
CA GLU A 112 13.22 14.91 41.15
C GLU A 112 13.49 16.37 41.53
N LEU A 113 13.19 17.31 40.62
CA LEU A 113 13.38 18.74 40.88
C LEU A 113 12.46 19.26 41.99
N GLU A 114 11.23 18.77 42.08
CA GLU A 114 10.30 19.09 43.17
C GLU A 114 10.83 18.61 44.53
N ALA A 115 11.39 17.39 44.59
CA ALA A 115 12.02 16.88 45.80
C ALA A 115 13.23 17.72 46.22
N VAL A 116 14.11 18.07 45.27
CA VAL A 116 15.27 18.94 45.53
C VAL A 116 14.82 20.32 46.01
N LEU A 117 13.76 20.88 45.41
CA LEU A 117 13.24 22.19 45.80
C LEU A 117 12.67 22.15 47.23
N ALA A 118 11.91 21.11 47.59
CA ALA A 118 11.43 20.92 48.95
C ALA A 118 12.57 20.81 49.97
N ASP A 119 13.61 20.02 49.67
CA ASP A 119 14.80 19.91 50.53
C ASP A 119 15.48 21.29 50.72
N LYS A 120 15.64 22.06 49.63
CA LYS A 120 16.21 23.41 49.70
C LYS A 120 15.36 24.40 50.47
N GLU A 121 14.03 24.32 50.36
CA GLU A 121 13.12 25.13 51.17
C GLU A 121 13.26 24.81 52.66
N THR A 122 13.41 23.53 53.04
CA THR A 122 13.66 23.17 54.45
C THR A 122 15.02 23.67 54.95
N GLU A 123 16.07 23.61 54.12
CA GLU A 123 17.40 24.11 54.44
C GLU A 123 17.37 25.64 54.66
N ILE A 124 16.69 26.38 53.78
CA ILE A 124 16.49 27.83 53.90
C ILE A 124 15.72 28.17 55.18
N ALA A 125 14.64 27.44 55.48
CA ALA A 125 13.85 27.65 56.70
C ALA A 125 14.71 27.45 57.96
N LYS A 126 15.54 26.41 57.99
CA LYS A 126 16.47 26.14 59.09
C LYS A 126 17.52 27.24 59.24
N LEU A 127 18.21 27.61 58.15
CA LEU A 127 19.21 28.69 58.16
C LEU A 127 18.59 30.03 58.59
N SER A 128 17.36 30.31 58.18
CA SER A 128 16.63 31.52 58.58
C SER A 128 16.31 31.53 60.07
N ALA A 129 15.90 30.38 60.63
CA ALA A 129 15.68 30.21 62.07
C ALA A 129 16.98 30.41 62.86
N ASP A 130 18.08 29.79 62.42
CA ASP A 130 19.40 29.91 63.04
C ASP A 130 19.91 31.35 63.02
N LEU A 131 19.80 32.05 61.88
CA LEU A 131 20.14 33.47 61.77
C LEU A 131 19.31 34.35 62.72
N THR A 132 18.02 34.05 62.86
CA THR A 132 17.12 34.80 63.78
C THR A 132 17.49 34.56 65.24
N ALA A 133 17.85 33.32 65.59
CA ALA A 133 18.34 32.96 66.92
C ALA A 133 19.66 33.66 67.25
N CYS A 134 20.63 33.65 66.33
CA CYS A 134 21.92 34.35 66.48
C CYS A 134 21.73 35.87 66.67
N LYS A 135 20.87 36.52 65.86
CA LYS A 135 20.57 37.95 66.03
C LYS A 135 19.94 38.28 67.38
N LYS A 136 19.05 37.43 67.90
CA LYS A 136 18.49 37.59 69.26
C LYS A 136 19.56 37.44 70.34
N ALA A 137 20.47 36.47 70.20
CA ALA A 137 21.57 36.25 71.14
C ALA A 137 22.56 37.43 71.15
N GLU A 138 22.83 38.07 70.01
CA GLU A 138 23.66 39.28 69.93
C GLU A 138 22.99 40.48 70.61
N LYS A 139 21.71 40.77 70.32
CA LYS A 139 20.96 41.86 71.00
C LYS A 139 20.87 41.67 72.51
N GLY A 140 20.72 40.42 72.97
CA GLY A 140 20.69 40.09 74.41
C GLY A 140 22.05 40.30 75.10
N LYS A 141 23.17 40.16 74.38
CA LYS A 141 24.51 40.49 74.90
C LYS A 141 24.76 42.00 74.94
N THR A 142 24.26 42.77 73.97
CA THR A 142 24.39 44.24 73.98
C THR A 142 23.52 44.89 75.08
N GLN A 143 22.28 44.45 75.27
CA GLN A 143 21.42 44.96 76.37
C GLN A 143 21.95 44.64 77.77
N LYS A 144 22.68 43.53 77.94
CA LYS A 144 23.34 43.19 79.22
C LYS A 144 24.63 43.97 79.48
N ALA A 145 25.24 44.54 78.43
CA ALA A 145 26.39 45.43 78.56
C ALA A 145 25.96 46.89 78.84
N ASP A 146 24.85 47.35 78.26
CA ASP A 146 24.33 48.71 78.50
C ASP A 146 23.60 48.89 79.85
N SER A 147 23.18 47.80 80.50
CA SER A 147 22.49 47.86 81.81
C SER A 147 23.43 47.80 83.03
N ASN A 148 24.74 47.87 82.82
CA ASN A 148 25.74 47.79 83.91
C ASN A 148 26.58 49.08 84.08
N ASN A 149 26.09 50.22 83.59
CA ASN A 149 26.72 51.53 83.80
C ASN A 149 25.68 52.57 84.26
N GLU A 150 25.44 52.62 85.57
CA GLU A 150 24.97 53.84 86.26
C GLU A 150 25.85 54.12 87.49
N PRO A 151 25.99 55.40 87.89
CA PRO A 151 27.23 55.98 88.38
C PRO A 151 27.34 55.94 89.91
N ALA A 152 28.59 55.99 90.40
CA ALA A 152 28.93 56.34 91.77
C ALA A 152 29.52 57.76 91.80
#